data_AF-A0A1R4FAB5-F1
#
_entry.id   AF-A0A1R4FAB5-F1
#
_cell.length_a   1.000
_cell.length_b   1.000
_cell.length_c   1.000
_cell.angle_alpha   90.00
_cell.angle_beta   90.00
_cell.angle_gamma   90.00
#
_symmetry.space_group_name_H-M   'P 1'
#
loop_
_entity.id
_entity.type
_entity.pdbx_description
1 polymer ?
#
loop_
_entity_poly.entity_id
_entity_poly.type
_entity_poly.pdbx_seq_one_letter_code
_entity_poly.pdbx_strand_id
1 'polypeptide(L)'
;MRLLTRTGAVESDEAARLLVARQDPLLVAEAAKAMSGDNWERDLRAALYDGVDALEPSPLHLAAVAHLLGGERGDTALVTLNFDTLLEQAIESESRVRARSTVDLETDADGFDVHHLHGVVTPGDAEKVVLTLTDFTRLVDESETWQLEYIRSAINRGALVIAGTSYRDPDLRQWLHAALRESPGEHAAAVLLAREGFGLSKSQFDQVKSALESQWRAVGMRPVLLHDFSDAAQIIRELRHLHDSEYPAPQDRALTIWRSHADRFDELQTSYAAQLHDDALAMGDALDYSEMNVTLWLADGRGKLARWASQDRVQRSVDGLRLIESGHDSPLIAGRTLASDSLLFEDIDGGGTHRWRSVLSSPIPVPHPRWPPFTSAVLSIGLPQPVETYVPAVRRWSASLTEIVDAWSTRLSVTAFGEHDE
;
A
#
# COMPACT_ATOMS: atom_id res chain seq x y z
N MET A 1 -11.47 7.54 -17.81
CA MET A 1 -11.04 8.76 -18.54
C MET A 1 -10.26 8.43 -19.80
N ARG A 2 -9.07 7.80 -19.69
CA ARG A 2 -8.23 7.39 -20.84
C ARG A 2 -8.99 6.60 -21.91
N LEU A 3 -9.85 5.68 -21.45
CA LEU A 3 -10.74 4.92 -22.31
C LEU A 3 -11.64 5.83 -23.16
N LEU A 4 -12.35 6.80 -22.55
CA LEU A 4 -13.25 7.70 -23.27
C LEU A 4 -12.56 8.57 -24.33
N THR A 5 -11.38 9.11 -24.01
CA THR A 5 -10.64 9.95 -24.94
C THR A 5 -10.07 9.13 -26.08
N ARG A 6 -9.58 7.92 -25.80
CA ARG A 6 -9.04 7.02 -26.81
C ARG A 6 -10.11 6.54 -27.79
N THR A 7 -11.29 6.18 -27.30
CA THR A 7 -12.38 5.71 -28.16
C THR A 7 -13.08 6.83 -28.92
N GLY A 8 -12.72 8.09 -28.67
CA GLY A 8 -13.40 9.25 -29.23
C GLY A 8 -14.81 9.47 -28.68
N ALA A 9 -15.18 8.81 -27.56
CA ALA A 9 -16.46 9.04 -26.89
C ALA A 9 -16.55 10.47 -26.33
N VAL A 10 -15.41 11.10 -26.06
CA VAL A 10 -15.28 12.52 -25.72
C VAL A 10 -14.05 13.12 -26.38
N GLU A 11 -14.11 14.41 -26.70
CA GLU A 11 -13.07 15.11 -27.48
C GLU A 11 -11.84 15.52 -26.65
N SER A 12 -11.94 15.55 -25.31
CA SER A 12 -10.86 16.04 -24.44
C SER A 12 -10.82 15.35 -23.08
N ASP A 13 -9.65 15.38 -22.44
CA ASP A 13 -9.46 14.89 -21.06
C ASP A 13 -10.34 15.65 -20.05
N GLU A 14 -10.59 16.94 -20.28
CA GLU A 14 -11.46 17.76 -19.42
C GLU A 14 -12.92 17.29 -19.53
N ALA A 15 -13.41 17.02 -20.74
CA ALA A 15 -14.73 16.45 -20.95
C ALA A 15 -14.85 15.05 -20.33
N ALA A 16 -13.80 14.22 -20.46
CA ALA A 16 -13.73 12.91 -19.82
C ALA A 16 -13.82 12.99 -18.29
N ARG A 17 -13.07 13.92 -17.67
CA ARG A 17 -13.12 14.19 -16.22
C ARG A 17 -14.51 14.61 -15.78
N LEU A 18 -15.11 15.57 -16.50
CA LEU A 18 -16.44 16.09 -16.20
C LEU A 18 -17.49 14.97 -16.26
N LEU A 19 -17.45 14.13 -17.30
CA LEU A 19 -18.41 13.05 -17.49
C LEU A 19 -18.29 12.00 -16.37
N VAL A 20 -17.07 11.54 -16.08
CA VAL A 20 -16.80 10.56 -14.99
C VAL A 20 -17.22 11.12 -13.62
N ALA A 21 -17.01 12.42 -13.37
CA ALA A 21 -17.36 13.04 -12.10
C ALA A 21 -18.88 13.24 -11.90
N ARG A 22 -19.67 13.22 -12.99
CA ARG A 22 -21.10 13.57 -12.97
C ARG A 22 -22.04 12.40 -13.30
N GLN A 23 -21.51 11.29 -13.79
CA GLN A 23 -22.27 10.12 -14.21
C GLN A 23 -21.76 8.85 -13.50
N ASP A 24 -22.57 7.79 -13.58
CA ASP A 24 -22.17 6.47 -13.12
C ASP A 24 -20.99 5.94 -13.98
N PRO A 25 -19.84 5.57 -13.39
CA PRO A 25 -18.69 5.05 -14.13
C PRO A 25 -19.01 3.86 -15.04
N LEU A 26 -19.97 3.00 -14.67
CA LEU A 26 -20.36 1.83 -15.47
C LEU A 26 -21.09 2.23 -16.75
N LEU A 27 -21.95 3.26 -16.69
CA LEU A 27 -22.60 3.84 -17.87
C LEU A 27 -21.60 4.60 -18.75
N VAL A 28 -20.62 5.23 -18.12
CA VAL A 28 -19.53 5.89 -18.85
C VAL A 28 -18.68 4.86 -19.61
N ALA A 29 -18.44 3.68 -19.02
CA ALA A 29 -17.75 2.58 -19.70
C ALA A 29 -18.56 2.00 -20.87
N GLU A 30 -19.90 1.95 -20.78
CA GLU A 30 -20.77 1.57 -21.91
C GLU A 30 -20.57 2.47 -23.13
N ALA A 31 -20.51 3.78 -22.92
CA ALA A 31 -20.30 4.72 -24.01
C ALA A 31 -18.96 4.47 -24.73
N ALA A 32 -17.91 4.17 -23.97
CA ALA A 32 -16.61 3.83 -24.55
C ALA A 32 -16.65 2.49 -25.31
N LYS A 33 -17.25 1.45 -24.74
CA LYS A 33 -17.39 0.12 -25.38
C LYS A 33 -18.18 0.21 -26.69
N ALA A 34 -19.27 0.97 -26.69
CA ALA A 34 -20.08 1.21 -27.88
C ALA A 34 -19.29 1.93 -29.00
N MET A 35 -18.39 2.84 -28.65
CA MET A 35 -17.53 3.54 -29.62
C MET A 35 -16.34 2.69 -30.09
N SER A 36 -15.76 1.85 -29.23
CA SER A 36 -14.68 0.93 -29.60
C SER A 36 -15.12 -0.14 -30.60
N GLY A 37 -16.35 -0.65 -30.48
CA GLY A 37 -16.83 -1.80 -31.24
C GLY A 37 -15.90 -3.00 -31.09
N ASP A 38 -15.49 -3.60 -32.22
CA ASP A 38 -14.60 -4.78 -32.25
C ASP A 38 -13.18 -4.52 -31.70
N ASN A 39 -12.80 -3.26 -31.46
CA ASN A 39 -11.48 -2.90 -30.93
C ASN A 39 -11.44 -2.83 -29.40
N TRP A 40 -12.51 -3.21 -28.71
CA TRP A 40 -12.69 -3.03 -27.27
C TRP A 40 -11.49 -3.52 -26.43
N GLU A 41 -11.04 -4.76 -26.65
CA GLU A 41 -9.92 -5.34 -25.90
C GLU A 41 -8.60 -4.58 -26.13
N ARG A 42 -8.35 -4.13 -27.37
CA ARG A 42 -7.17 -3.32 -27.68
C ARG A 42 -7.23 -1.97 -26.98
N ASP A 43 -8.39 -1.33 -26.94
CA ASP A 43 -8.55 -0.03 -26.30
C ASP A 43 -8.51 -0.13 -24.78
N LEU A 44 -8.99 -1.23 -24.19
CA LEU A 44 -8.81 -1.56 -22.77
C LEU A 44 -7.33 -1.70 -22.41
N ARG A 45 -6.59 -2.55 -23.11
CA ARG A 45 -5.15 -2.76 -22.87
C ARG A 45 -4.39 -1.45 -22.95
N ALA A 46 -4.64 -0.67 -23.99
CA ALA A 46 -4.02 0.63 -24.14
C ALA A 46 -4.44 1.65 -23.07
N ALA A 47 -5.69 1.62 -22.60
CA ALA A 47 -6.15 2.49 -21.53
C ALA A 47 -5.47 2.18 -20.19
N LEU A 48 -5.07 0.92 -19.96
CA LEU A 48 -4.33 0.50 -18.76
C LEU A 48 -2.81 0.70 -18.91
N TYR A 49 -2.23 0.31 -20.05
CA TYR A 49 -0.77 0.14 -20.17
C TYR A 49 -0.05 1.17 -21.05
N ASP A 50 -0.70 1.86 -22.00
CA ASP A 50 0.03 2.79 -22.89
C ASP A 50 0.67 3.93 -22.06
N GLY A 51 1.96 4.23 -22.26
CA GLY A 51 2.62 5.33 -21.55
C GLY A 51 2.74 5.14 -20.03
N VAL A 52 2.62 3.90 -19.54
CA VAL A 52 2.96 3.54 -18.15
C VAL A 52 4.33 2.88 -18.18
N ASP A 53 5.35 3.58 -17.68
CA ASP A 53 6.75 3.14 -17.79
C ASP A 53 7.06 1.91 -16.92
N ALA A 54 6.39 1.76 -15.78
CA ALA A 54 6.40 0.57 -14.94
C ALA A 54 5.15 0.55 -14.04
N LEU A 55 4.50 -0.61 -13.94
CA LEU A 55 3.53 -0.88 -12.88
C LEU A 55 4.26 -1.69 -11.82
N GLU A 56 4.30 -1.18 -10.60
CA GLU A 56 4.95 -1.86 -9.49
C GLU A 56 3.89 -2.33 -8.48
N PRO A 57 4.04 -3.54 -7.92
CA PRO A 57 3.16 -4.01 -6.86
C PRO A 57 3.17 -3.03 -5.68
N SER A 58 1.98 -2.63 -5.22
CA SER A 58 1.86 -1.79 -4.03
C SER A 58 2.18 -2.57 -2.74
N PRO A 59 2.40 -1.90 -1.59
CA PRO A 59 2.62 -2.57 -0.30
C PRO A 59 1.56 -3.61 0.06
N LEU A 60 0.30 -3.39 -0.35
CA LEU A 60 -0.80 -4.33 -0.14
C LEU A 60 -0.63 -5.62 -0.97
N HIS A 61 -0.16 -5.51 -2.22
CA HIS A 61 0.14 -6.67 -3.06
C HIS A 61 1.25 -7.50 -2.42
N LEU A 62 2.35 -6.85 -2.03
CA LEU A 62 3.48 -7.50 -1.38
C LEU A 62 3.09 -8.15 -0.06
N ALA A 63 2.22 -7.51 0.73
CA ALA A 63 1.70 -8.10 1.96
C ALA A 63 0.84 -9.35 1.72
N ALA A 64 -0.07 -9.31 0.74
CA ALA A 64 -0.89 -10.47 0.39
C ALA A 64 -0.04 -11.64 -0.12
N VAL A 65 0.98 -11.35 -0.93
CA VAL A 65 1.93 -12.36 -1.42
C VAL A 65 2.81 -12.90 -0.30
N ALA A 66 3.35 -12.06 0.58
CA ALA A 66 4.12 -12.51 1.74
C ALA A 66 3.27 -13.40 2.65
N HIS A 67 1.99 -13.05 2.85
CA HIS A 67 1.06 -13.91 3.56
C HIS A 67 0.84 -15.23 2.83
N LEU A 68 0.60 -15.25 1.52
CA LEU A 68 0.45 -16.48 0.74
C LEU A 68 1.69 -17.39 0.87
N LEU A 69 2.88 -16.84 0.67
CA LEU A 69 4.15 -17.58 0.63
C LEU A 69 4.65 -18.02 2.01
N GLY A 70 4.21 -17.35 3.08
CA GLY A 70 4.58 -17.69 4.46
C GLY A 70 3.82 -18.90 5.06
N GLY A 71 2.95 -19.55 4.29
CA GLY A 71 2.14 -20.70 4.73
C GLY A 71 2.39 -21.99 3.95
N GLU A 72 1.61 -23.01 4.28
CA GLU A 72 1.54 -24.21 3.45
C GLU A 72 0.72 -23.93 2.18
N ARG A 73 1.01 -24.68 1.11
CA ARG A 73 0.27 -24.56 -0.14
C ARG A 73 -1.21 -24.89 0.09
N GLY A 74 -2.09 -23.98 -0.33
CA GLY A 74 -3.54 -24.13 -0.19
C GLY A 74 -4.12 -23.49 1.08
N ASP A 75 -3.30 -23.02 2.01
CA ASP A 75 -3.77 -22.30 3.22
C ASP A 75 -4.43 -20.96 2.89
N THR A 76 -3.99 -20.34 1.80
CA THR A 76 -4.43 -18.99 1.40
C THR A 76 -4.84 -19.02 -0.07
N ALA A 77 -6.02 -18.45 -0.33
CA ALA A 77 -6.50 -18.20 -1.68
C ALA A 77 -6.44 -16.70 -1.95
N LEU A 78 -5.85 -16.29 -3.09
CA LEU A 78 -5.85 -14.90 -3.53
C LEU A 78 -6.95 -14.66 -4.57
N VAL A 79 -7.67 -13.56 -4.36
CA VAL A 79 -8.81 -13.14 -5.19
C VAL A 79 -8.70 -11.64 -5.40
N THR A 80 -8.93 -11.19 -6.62
CA THR A 80 -8.89 -9.76 -6.97
C THR A 80 -10.06 -9.37 -7.86
N LEU A 81 -10.42 -8.09 -7.74
CA LEU A 81 -11.33 -7.39 -8.64
C LEU A 81 -10.57 -6.55 -9.66
N ASN A 82 -9.25 -6.41 -9.48
CA ASN A 82 -8.40 -5.68 -10.41
C ASN A 82 -8.21 -6.49 -11.68
N PHE A 83 -8.08 -5.77 -12.80
CA PHE A 83 -7.78 -6.38 -14.09
C PHE A 83 -6.29 -6.65 -14.29
N ASP A 84 -5.42 -5.88 -13.62
CA ASP A 84 -3.97 -6.00 -13.77
C ASP A 84 -3.40 -7.27 -13.11
N THR A 85 -2.16 -7.61 -13.46
CA THR A 85 -1.45 -8.81 -12.97
C THR A 85 -0.40 -8.50 -11.90
N LEU A 86 -0.62 -7.46 -11.08
CA LEU A 86 0.38 -7.02 -10.09
C LEU A 86 0.57 -8.04 -8.95
N LEU A 87 -0.45 -8.82 -8.61
CA LEU A 87 -0.32 -9.91 -7.64
C LEU A 87 0.59 -11.01 -8.17
N GLU A 88 0.40 -11.42 -9.43
CA GLU A 88 1.19 -12.44 -10.08
C GLU A 88 2.64 -12.01 -10.23
N GLN A 89 2.87 -10.76 -10.65
CA GLN A 89 4.22 -10.20 -10.75
C GLN A 89 4.93 -10.23 -9.39
N ALA A 90 4.22 -9.91 -8.30
CA ALA A 90 4.76 -10.01 -6.94
C ALA A 90 5.04 -11.45 -6.51
N ILE A 91 4.14 -12.41 -6.82
CA ILE A 91 4.39 -13.83 -6.53
C ILE A 91 5.63 -14.32 -7.29
N GLU A 92 5.75 -13.97 -8.56
CA GLU A 92 6.85 -14.38 -9.42
C GLU A 92 8.19 -13.78 -8.97
N SER A 93 8.20 -12.51 -8.53
CA SER A 93 9.43 -11.88 -8.03
C SER A 93 9.91 -12.51 -6.72
N GLU A 94 8.98 -12.80 -5.79
CA GLU A 94 9.31 -13.31 -4.45
C GLU A 94 9.60 -14.82 -4.45
N SER A 95 8.85 -15.61 -5.21
CA SER A 95 8.96 -17.08 -5.19
C SER A 95 9.80 -17.66 -6.33
N ARG A 96 10.02 -16.91 -7.42
CA ARG A 96 10.58 -17.40 -8.69
C ARG A 96 9.74 -18.51 -9.34
N VAL A 97 8.51 -18.71 -8.89
CA VAL A 97 7.53 -19.64 -9.47
C VAL A 97 6.50 -18.83 -10.25
N ARG A 98 6.16 -19.30 -11.44
CA ARG A 98 5.14 -18.66 -12.28
C ARG A 98 3.78 -18.66 -11.58
N ALA A 99 3.11 -17.52 -11.55
CA ALA A 99 1.74 -17.41 -11.08
C ALA A 99 0.77 -17.45 -12.27
N ARG A 100 -0.44 -17.95 -12.03
CA ARG A 100 -1.51 -18.04 -13.03
C ARG A 100 -2.64 -17.08 -12.67
N SER A 101 -3.05 -16.27 -13.64
CA SER A 101 -4.31 -15.54 -13.59
C SER A 101 -5.45 -16.49 -13.98
N THR A 102 -6.46 -16.59 -13.11
CA THR A 102 -7.60 -17.52 -13.29
C THR A 102 -8.91 -16.74 -13.35
N VAL A 103 -9.76 -17.09 -14.32
CA VAL A 103 -11.08 -16.47 -14.56
C VAL A 103 -12.21 -17.52 -14.60
N ASP A 104 -12.06 -18.57 -13.79
CA ASP A 104 -12.99 -19.69 -13.58
C ASP A 104 -12.66 -20.42 -12.26
N LEU A 105 -13.16 -21.65 -12.09
CA LEU A 105 -12.94 -22.50 -10.90
C LEU A 105 -11.71 -23.40 -11.00
N GLU A 106 -10.96 -23.36 -12.12
CA GLU A 106 -9.79 -24.21 -12.27
C GLU A 106 -8.71 -23.80 -11.27
N THR A 107 -8.08 -24.80 -10.64
CA THR A 107 -6.94 -24.59 -9.75
C THR A 107 -5.76 -25.41 -10.23
N ASP A 108 -4.57 -24.82 -10.23
CA ASP A 108 -3.32 -25.53 -10.48
C ASP A 108 -2.74 -26.03 -9.16
N ALA A 109 -2.62 -27.35 -9.03
CA ALA A 109 -2.06 -27.96 -7.83
C ALA A 109 -0.55 -27.67 -7.67
N ASP A 110 0.14 -27.38 -8.77
CA ASP A 110 1.60 -27.21 -8.79
C ASP A 110 2.05 -25.74 -8.73
N GLY A 111 1.14 -24.79 -9.01
CA GLY A 111 1.39 -23.35 -9.10
C GLY A 111 0.70 -22.48 -8.04
N PHE A 112 0.74 -21.16 -8.25
CA PHE A 112 -0.01 -20.18 -7.47
C PHE A 112 -1.08 -19.54 -8.36
N ASP A 113 -2.34 -19.59 -7.93
CA ASP A 113 -3.46 -19.01 -8.68
C ASP A 113 -3.92 -17.69 -8.05
N VAL A 114 -4.16 -16.70 -8.90
CA VAL A 114 -4.83 -15.44 -8.57
C VAL A 114 -6.17 -15.42 -9.30
N HIS A 115 -7.28 -15.40 -8.57
CA HIS A 115 -8.61 -15.45 -9.16
C HIS A 115 -9.13 -14.03 -9.45
N HIS A 116 -9.36 -13.72 -10.72
CA HIS A 116 -9.86 -12.42 -11.18
C HIS A 116 -11.37 -12.48 -11.39
N LEU A 117 -12.14 -12.01 -10.41
CA LEU A 117 -13.61 -12.09 -10.47
C LEU A 117 -14.20 -11.22 -11.60
N HIS A 118 -13.48 -10.17 -12.00
CA HIS A 118 -13.85 -9.25 -13.08
C HIS A 118 -13.07 -9.48 -14.37
N GLY A 119 -12.35 -10.60 -14.49
CA GLY A 119 -11.48 -10.87 -15.62
C GLY A 119 -10.11 -10.22 -15.51
N VAL A 120 -9.23 -10.55 -16.44
CA VAL A 120 -7.82 -10.14 -16.44
C VAL A 120 -7.51 -9.39 -17.73
N VAL A 121 -6.70 -8.35 -17.64
CA VAL A 121 -6.14 -7.63 -18.78
C VAL A 121 -4.63 -7.62 -18.61
N THR A 122 -3.92 -8.04 -19.65
CA THR A 122 -2.46 -8.03 -19.73
C THR A 122 -2.03 -7.13 -20.90
N PRO A 123 -0.75 -6.78 -21.05
CA PRO A 123 -0.30 -6.05 -22.24
C PRO A 123 -0.60 -6.80 -23.55
N GLY A 124 -0.66 -8.14 -23.51
CA GLY A 124 -0.88 -8.98 -24.69
C GLY A 124 -2.35 -9.32 -24.97
N ASP A 125 -3.16 -9.47 -23.92
CA ASP A 125 -4.48 -10.12 -23.99
C ASP A 125 -5.48 -9.55 -22.98
N ALA A 126 -6.78 -9.80 -23.18
CA ALA A 126 -7.84 -9.44 -22.24
C ALA A 126 -8.87 -10.58 -22.18
N GLU A 127 -9.16 -11.10 -20.99
CA GLU A 127 -9.99 -12.28 -20.83
C GLU A 127 -11.16 -12.03 -19.86
N LYS A 128 -12.39 -12.35 -20.31
CA LYS A 128 -13.64 -12.29 -19.54
C LYS A 128 -13.84 -10.99 -18.73
N VAL A 129 -13.45 -9.85 -19.30
CA VAL A 129 -13.48 -8.54 -18.63
C VAL A 129 -14.92 -8.10 -18.32
N VAL A 130 -15.17 -7.78 -17.05
CA VAL A 130 -16.43 -7.25 -16.52
C VAL A 130 -16.21 -5.78 -16.17
N LEU A 131 -16.69 -4.86 -17.01
CA LEU A 131 -16.47 -3.42 -16.78
C LEU A 131 -17.72 -2.56 -17.01
N THR A 132 -18.63 -2.98 -17.88
CA THR A 132 -19.78 -2.15 -18.26
C THR A 132 -21.04 -2.55 -17.52
N LEU A 133 -22.02 -1.64 -17.46
CA LEU A 133 -23.30 -1.92 -16.78
C LEU A 133 -23.97 -3.21 -17.27
N THR A 134 -23.90 -3.48 -18.57
CA THR A 134 -24.42 -4.70 -19.20
C THR A 134 -23.69 -5.94 -18.68
N ASP A 135 -22.36 -5.88 -18.54
CA ASP A 135 -21.56 -6.99 -18.02
C ASP A 135 -21.96 -7.29 -16.56
N PHE A 136 -22.06 -6.26 -15.72
CA PHE A 136 -22.50 -6.40 -14.32
C PHE A 136 -23.94 -6.91 -14.20
N THR A 137 -24.87 -6.39 -15.01
CA THR A 137 -26.27 -6.83 -14.98
C THR A 137 -26.38 -8.32 -15.32
N ARG A 138 -25.59 -8.79 -16.29
CA ARG A 138 -25.54 -10.21 -16.67
C ARG A 138 -25.11 -11.09 -15.50
N LEU A 139 -24.08 -10.68 -14.76
CA LEU A 139 -23.61 -11.40 -13.57
C LEU A 139 -24.61 -11.41 -12.42
N VAL A 140 -25.39 -10.35 -12.27
CA VAL A 140 -26.43 -10.24 -11.25
C VAL A 140 -27.64 -11.11 -11.57
N ASP A 141 -28.00 -11.19 -12.85
CA ASP A 141 -29.12 -12.00 -13.35
C ASP A 141 -28.80 -13.50 -13.34
N GLU A 142 -27.53 -13.87 -13.46
CA GLU A 142 -27.05 -15.25 -13.36
C GLU A 142 -27.02 -15.70 -11.89
N SER A 143 -27.90 -16.64 -11.51
CA SER A 143 -28.04 -17.11 -10.13
C SER A 143 -26.88 -17.99 -9.64
N GLU A 144 -26.12 -18.59 -10.55
CA GLU A 144 -25.01 -19.51 -10.27
C GLU A 144 -23.81 -19.15 -11.15
N THR A 145 -23.14 -18.05 -10.81
CA THR A 145 -21.86 -17.69 -11.42
C THR A 145 -20.71 -18.42 -10.74
N TRP A 146 -19.63 -18.66 -11.49
CA TRP A 146 -18.42 -19.28 -10.95
C TRP A 146 -17.82 -18.41 -9.83
N GLN A 147 -17.94 -17.08 -9.93
CA GLN A 147 -17.47 -16.15 -8.89
C GLN A 147 -18.19 -16.41 -7.56
N LEU A 148 -19.52 -16.58 -7.59
CA LEU A 148 -20.29 -16.87 -6.39
C LEU A 148 -19.94 -18.23 -5.80
N GLU A 149 -19.81 -19.26 -6.64
CA GLU A 149 -19.39 -20.59 -6.22
C GLU A 149 -18.00 -20.57 -5.56
N TYR A 150 -17.06 -19.85 -6.18
CA TYR A 150 -15.70 -19.69 -5.67
C TYR A 150 -15.68 -18.98 -4.31
N ILE A 151 -16.40 -17.85 -4.18
CA ILE A 151 -16.49 -17.09 -2.91
C ILE A 151 -17.12 -17.95 -1.82
N ARG A 152 -18.20 -18.69 -2.11
CA ARG A 152 -18.83 -19.64 -1.17
C ARG A 152 -17.83 -20.70 -0.72
N SER A 153 -17.11 -21.31 -1.65
CA SER A 153 -16.08 -22.31 -1.36
C SER A 153 -14.98 -21.74 -0.48
N ALA A 154 -14.47 -20.54 -0.79
CA ALA A 154 -13.45 -19.86 -0.01
C ALA A 154 -13.89 -19.55 1.44
N ILE A 155 -15.09 -18.96 1.61
CA ILE A 155 -15.64 -18.65 2.95
C ILE A 155 -15.90 -19.91 3.77
N ASN A 156 -16.23 -21.04 3.13
CA ASN A 156 -16.40 -22.32 3.84
C ASN A 156 -15.08 -22.97 4.26
N ARG A 157 -13.94 -22.56 3.71
CA ARG A 157 -12.61 -23.07 4.08
C ARG A 157 -11.97 -22.29 5.22
N GLY A 158 -12.35 -21.03 5.43
CA GLY A 158 -11.74 -20.22 6.48
C GLY A 158 -12.19 -18.75 6.49
N ALA A 159 -11.37 -17.91 7.12
CA ALA A 159 -11.65 -16.48 7.22
C ALA A 159 -11.48 -15.78 5.87
N LEU A 160 -12.39 -14.86 5.58
CA LEU A 160 -12.28 -13.95 4.43
C LEU A 160 -11.78 -12.60 4.90
N VAL A 161 -10.69 -12.10 4.31
CA VAL A 161 -10.17 -10.76 4.56
C VAL A 161 -10.28 -9.96 3.28
N ILE A 162 -10.98 -8.83 3.34
CA ILE A 162 -11.20 -7.91 2.23
C ILE A 162 -10.37 -6.65 2.48
N ALA A 163 -9.49 -6.30 1.54
CA ALA A 163 -8.64 -5.11 1.61
C ALA A 163 -8.58 -4.42 0.23
N GLY A 164 -8.38 -3.10 0.22
CA GLY A 164 -8.15 -2.34 -1.01
C GLY A 164 -9.38 -2.13 -1.92
N THR A 165 -10.57 -2.56 -1.52
CA THR A 165 -11.81 -2.31 -2.28
C THR A 165 -12.60 -1.14 -1.69
N SER A 166 -13.22 -0.35 -2.58
CA SER A 166 -14.20 0.67 -2.19
C SER A 166 -15.58 0.09 -1.86
N TYR A 167 -15.78 -1.22 -2.09
CA TYR A 167 -17.05 -1.95 -1.97
C TYR A 167 -18.22 -1.28 -2.70
N ARG A 168 -17.91 -0.47 -3.71
CA ARG A 168 -18.90 0.18 -4.56
C ARG A 168 -19.45 -0.80 -5.60
N ASP A 169 -18.75 -1.90 -5.86
CA ASP A 169 -19.13 -2.93 -6.82
C ASP A 169 -20.40 -3.67 -6.36
N PRO A 170 -21.55 -3.48 -7.05
CA PRO A 170 -22.84 -4.01 -6.61
C PRO A 170 -22.89 -5.54 -6.57
N ASP A 171 -22.22 -6.20 -7.51
CA ASP A 171 -22.12 -7.65 -7.67
C ASP A 171 -21.37 -8.29 -6.50
N LEU A 172 -20.22 -7.74 -6.10
CA LEU A 172 -19.46 -8.22 -4.94
C LEU A 172 -20.33 -8.21 -3.68
N ARG A 173 -21.14 -7.16 -3.47
CA ARG A 173 -22.03 -7.10 -2.30
C ARG A 173 -23.08 -8.19 -2.34
N GLN A 174 -23.64 -8.46 -3.52
CA GLN A 174 -24.62 -9.52 -3.71
C GLN A 174 -23.98 -10.89 -3.47
N TRP A 175 -22.80 -11.15 -4.03
CA TRP A 175 -22.10 -12.41 -3.85
C TRP A 175 -21.74 -12.66 -2.38
N LEU A 176 -21.19 -11.65 -1.70
CA LEU A 176 -20.82 -11.78 -0.28
C LEU A 176 -22.05 -11.90 0.60
N HIS A 177 -23.11 -11.14 0.35
CA HIS A 177 -24.35 -11.30 1.10
C HIS A 177 -24.96 -12.71 0.90
N ALA A 178 -24.94 -13.24 -0.33
CA ALA A 178 -25.40 -14.60 -0.59
C ALA A 178 -24.52 -15.65 0.10
N ALA A 179 -23.19 -15.52 -0.02
CA ALA A 179 -22.24 -16.49 0.55
C ALA A 179 -22.21 -16.44 2.09
N LEU A 180 -22.29 -15.26 2.70
CA LEU A 180 -22.27 -15.12 4.17
C LEU A 180 -23.56 -15.61 4.83
N ARG A 181 -24.72 -15.52 4.15
CA ARG A 181 -25.98 -16.08 4.66
C ARG A 181 -25.93 -17.60 4.87
N GLU A 182 -25.11 -18.28 4.08
CA GLU A 182 -24.94 -19.74 4.11
C GLU A 182 -23.71 -20.17 4.91
N SER A 183 -22.90 -19.20 5.37
CA SER A 183 -21.64 -19.48 6.05
C SER A 183 -21.84 -20.02 7.48
N PRO A 184 -20.96 -20.93 7.94
CA PRO A 184 -20.90 -21.32 9.35
C PRO A 184 -20.67 -20.10 10.23
N GLY A 185 -21.38 -20.00 11.37
CA GLY A 185 -21.30 -18.84 12.27
C GLY A 185 -19.92 -18.57 12.89
N GLU A 186 -18.96 -19.48 12.70
CA GLU A 186 -17.57 -19.37 13.16
C GLU A 186 -16.63 -18.72 12.14
N HIS A 187 -16.97 -18.72 10.83
CA HIS A 187 -16.12 -18.12 9.81
C HIS A 187 -16.28 -16.60 9.78
N ALA A 188 -15.18 -15.89 10.02
CA ALA A 188 -15.16 -14.44 10.03
C ALA A 188 -14.91 -13.89 8.62
N ALA A 189 -15.81 -13.02 8.15
CA ALA A 189 -15.49 -12.11 7.05
C ALA A 189 -15.14 -10.74 7.62
N ALA A 190 -13.89 -10.33 7.45
CA ALA A 190 -13.38 -9.05 7.88
C ALA A 190 -13.15 -8.11 6.68
N VAL A 191 -13.44 -6.83 6.87
CA VAL A 191 -13.16 -5.78 5.89
C VAL A 191 -12.25 -4.73 6.51
N LEU A 192 -11.12 -4.48 5.85
CA LEU A 192 -10.12 -3.49 6.27
C LEU A 192 -10.46 -2.15 5.64
N LEU A 193 -10.80 -1.16 6.47
CA LEU A 193 -11.30 0.14 6.03
C LEU A 193 -10.35 1.24 6.49
N ALA A 194 -9.47 1.67 5.60
CA ALA A 194 -8.55 2.77 5.86
C ALA A 194 -9.25 4.12 5.68
N ARG A 195 -9.10 5.02 6.66
CA ARG A 195 -9.53 6.41 6.61
C ARG A 195 -9.03 7.14 5.36
N GLU A 196 -7.78 6.87 4.97
CA GLU A 196 -7.17 7.38 3.73
C GLU A 196 -8.06 7.15 2.49
N GLY A 197 -8.66 5.97 2.36
CA GLY A 197 -9.55 5.65 1.24
C GLY A 197 -10.85 6.47 1.19
N PHE A 198 -11.20 7.15 2.29
CA PHE A 198 -12.33 8.08 2.33
C PHE A 198 -11.90 9.55 2.14
N GLY A 199 -10.59 9.85 2.12
CA GLY A 199 -10.07 11.21 2.06
C GLY A 199 -10.50 12.08 3.25
N LEU A 200 -10.67 11.47 4.43
CA LEU A 200 -11.16 12.15 5.63
C LEU A 200 -10.03 12.47 6.60
N SER A 201 -10.10 13.64 7.23
CA SER A 201 -9.25 13.95 8.38
C SER A 201 -9.56 13.03 9.57
N LYS A 202 -8.63 12.91 10.52
CA LYS A 202 -8.84 12.11 11.74
C LYS A 202 -10.13 12.47 12.48
N SER A 203 -10.43 13.77 12.62
CA SER A 203 -11.63 14.25 13.30
C SER A 203 -12.92 14.00 12.53
N GLN A 204 -12.89 14.03 11.19
CA GLN A 204 -14.02 13.66 10.36
C GLN A 204 -14.28 12.16 10.40
N PHE A 205 -13.22 11.35 10.36
CA PHE A 205 -13.31 9.91 10.44
C PHE A 205 -13.91 9.46 11.79
N ASP A 206 -13.49 10.08 12.89
CA ASP A 206 -14.04 9.83 14.22
C ASP A 206 -15.54 10.11 14.33
N GLN A 207 -16.09 11.00 13.52
CA GLN A 207 -17.53 11.31 13.49
C GLN A 207 -18.32 10.25 12.70
N VAL A 208 -17.74 9.66 11.66
CA VAL A 208 -18.43 8.71 10.78
C VAL A 208 -18.16 7.24 11.12
N LYS A 209 -17.13 6.94 11.92
CA LYS A 209 -16.68 5.56 12.21
C LYS A 209 -17.80 4.65 12.69
N SER A 210 -18.67 5.11 13.58
CA SER A 210 -19.78 4.28 14.12
C SER A 210 -20.82 3.94 13.06
N ALA A 211 -21.07 4.85 12.11
CA ALA A 211 -21.99 4.61 11.00
C ALA A 211 -21.38 3.62 10.00
N LEU A 212 -20.09 3.80 9.67
CA LEU A 212 -19.34 2.85 8.85
C LEU A 212 -19.37 1.45 9.46
N GLU A 213 -19.05 1.32 10.75
CA GLU A 213 -19.08 0.02 11.40
C GLU A 213 -20.45 -0.65 11.34
N SER A 214 -21.51 0.12 11.59
CA SER A 214 -22.89 -0.38 11.57
C SER A 214 -23.30 -0.82 10.18
N GLN A 215 -22.94 -0.06 9.15
CA GLN A 215 -23.19 -0.40 7.74
C GLN A 215 -22.58 -1.76 7.39
N TRP A 216 -21.35 -2.02 7.81
CA TRP A 216 -20.63 -3.25 7.49
C TRP A 216 -21.10 -4.45 8.32
N ARG A 217 -21.41 -4.24 9.60
CA ARG A 217 -22.02 -5.29 10.43
C ARG A 217 -23.39 -5.70 9.90
N ALA A 218 -24.16 -4.77 9.34
CA ALA A 218 -25.48 -5.05 8.77
C ALA A 218 -25.44 -6.00 7.56
N VAL A 219 -24.32 -6.04 6.82
CA VAL A 219 -24.11 -7.00 5.71
C VAL A 219 -23.38 -8.27 6.13
N GLY A 220 -23.22 -8.49 7.45
CA GLY A 220 -22.60 -9.70 8.00
C GLY A 220 -21.07 -9.65 8.12
N MET A 221 -20.44 -8.49 7.91
CA MET A 221 -18.99 -8.35 7.97
C MET A 221 -18.50 -7.74 9.29
N ARG A 222 -17.24 -8.03 9.61
CA ARG A 222 -16.51 -7.44 10.74
C ARG A 222 -15.61 -6.31 10.22
N PRO A 223 -16.01 -5.05 10.39
CA PRO A 223 -15.17 -3.92 9.99
C PRO A 223 -13.97 -3.79 10.93
N VAL A 224 -12.79 -3.64 10.34
CA VAL A 224 -11.56 -3.23 11.01
C VAL A 224 -11.20 -1.85 10.47
N LEU A 225 -11.34 -0.83 11.31
CA LEU A 225 -11.08 0.56 10.93
C LEU A 225 -9.60 0.88 11.12
N LEU A 226 -8.99 1.46 10.09
CA LEU A 226 -7.57 1.77 10.00
C LEU A 226 -7.37 3.24 9.65
N HIS A 227 -6.17 3.77 9.84
CA HIS A 227 -5.88 5.16 9.49
C HIS A 227 -5.38 5.28 8.05
N ASP A 228 -4.47 4.39 7.65
CA ASP A 228 -3.76 4.51 6.37
C ASP A 228 -3.74 3.15 5.64
N PHE A 229 -3.49 3.15 4.33
CA PHE A 229 -3.51 1.89 3.55
C PHE A 229 -2.40 0.91 3.95
N SER A 230 -1.25 1.42 4.41
CA SER A 230 -0.15 0.60 4.90
C SER A 230 -0.52 -0.23 6.13
N ASP A 231 -1.43 0.25 6.98
CA ASP A 231 -1.94 -0.50 8.13
C ASP A 231 -2.59 -1.83 7.68
N ALA A 232 -3.31 -1.81 6.56
CA ALA A 232 -3.97 -2.99 6.02
C ALA A 232 -2.93 -4.01 5.53
N ALA A 233 -1.90 -3.52 4.84
CA ALA A 233 -0.77 -4.35 4.41
C ALA A 233 -0.05 -4.96 5.62
N GLN A 234 0.22 -4.17 6.67
CA GLN A 234 0.86 -4.69 7.87
C GLN A 234 -0.01 -5.76 8.54
N ILE A 235 -1.31 -5.50 8.75
CA ILE A 235 -2.22 -6.49 9.35
C ILE A 235 -2.16 -7.81 8.60
N ILE A 236 -2.21 -7.80 7.27
CA ILE A 236 -2.15 -9.03 6.46
C ILE A 236 -0.85 -9.80 6.69
N ARG A 237 0.31 -9.11 6.77
CA ARG A 237 1.59 -9.74 7.10
C ARG A 237 1.56 -10.39 8.49
N GLU A 238 0.90 -9.75 9.46
CA GLU A 238 0.84 -10.24 10.84
C GLU A 238 -0.13 -11.40 11.07
N LEU A 239 -1.14 -11.59 10.20
CA LEU A 239 -2.26 -12.51 10.45
C LEU A 239 -1.82 -13.93 10.86
N ARG A 240 -0.71 -14.44 10.30
CA ARG A 240 -0.19 -15.79 10.61
C ARG A 240 0.36 -15.91 12.03
N HIS A 241 0.77 -14.81 12.63
CA HIS A 241 1.48 -14.78 13.91
C HIS A 241 0.57 -14.48 15.10
N LEU A 242 -0.68 -14.05 14.85
CA LEU A 242 -1.61 -13.59 15.90
C LEU A 242 -1.92 -14.61 17.00
N HIS A 243 -1.71 -15.90 16.73
CA HIS A 243 -1.97 -16.98 17.68
C HIS A 243 -0.71 -17.47 18.41
N ASP A 244 0.47 -16.94 18.10
CA ASP A 244 1.67 -17.21 18.88
C ASP A 244 1.60 -16.45 20.21
N SER A 245 1.82 -17.15 21.32
CA SER A 245 1.76 -16.58 22.67
C SER A 245 2.77 -15.47 22.93
N GLU A 246 3.87 -15.44 22.16
CA GLU A 246 4.94 -14.46 22.31
C GLU A 246 4.84 -13.30 21.31
N TYR A 247 3.80 -13.29 20.46
CA TYR A 247 3.62 -12.29 19.41
C TYR A 247 3.43 -10.87 19.97
N PRO A 248 4.34 -9.93 19.68
CA PRO A 248 4.17 -8.52 19.98
C PRO A 248 3.62 -7.78 18.75
N ALA A 249 2.55 -7.02 18.95
CA ALA A 249 1.99 -6.20 17.89
C ALA A 249 3.02 -5.18 17.38
N PRO A 250 2.94 -4.71 16.11
CA PRO A 250 3.83 -3.68 15.56
C PRO A 250 3.99 -2.46 16.46
N GLN A 251 2.92 -2.04 17.15
CA GLN A 251 2.96 -0.92 18.09
C GLN A 251 3.86 -1.20 19.31
N ASP A 252 3.82 -2.41 19.87
CA ASP A 252 4.66 -2.81 21.00
C ASP A 252 6.12 -2.95 20.57
N ARG A 253 6.36 -3.42 19.34
CA ARG A 253 7.70 -3.46 18.74
C ARG A 253 8.25 -2.06 18.49
N ALA A 254 7.44 -1.13 17.98
CA ALA A 254 7.82 0.28 17.83
C ALA A 254 8.18 0.91 19.18
N LEU A 255 7.40 0.62 20.22
CA LEU A 255 7.68 1.09 21.59
C LEU A 255 8.98 0.48 22.13
N THR A 256 9.29 -0.76 21.79
CA THR A 256 10.55 -1.42 22.16
C THR A 256 11.73 -0.73 21.49
N ILE A 257 11.64 -0.48 20.17
CA ILE A 257 12.66 0.30 19.43
C ILE A 257 12.84 1.67 20.07
N TRP A 258 11.76 2.41 20.33
CA TRP A 258 11.81 3.72 20.97
C TRP A 258 12.53 3.69 22.32
N ARG A 259 12.17 2.74 23.20
CA ARG A 259 12.77 2.62 24.55
C ARG A 259 14.25 2.30 24.50
N SER A 260 14.65 1.32 23.70
CA SER A 260 16.07 0.95 23.56
C SER A 260 16.91 2.12 23.06
N HIS A 261 16.35 2.98 22.20
CA HIS A 261 17.00 4.18 21.71
C HIS A 261 17.01 5.31 22.76
N ALA A 262 15.93 5.49 23.52
CA ALA A 262 15.82 6.49 24.56
C ALA A 262 16.75 6.20 25.75
N ASP A 263 16.92 4.93 26.13
CA ASP A 263 17.80 4.52 27.23
C ASP A 263 19.29 4.78 26.92
N ARG A 264 19.64 4.82 25.63
CA ARG A 264 20.99 5.08 25.10
C ARG A 264 21.09 6.43 24.38
N PHE A 265 20.21 7.37 24.71
CA PHE A 265 20.02 8.59 23.93
C PHE A 265 21.31 9.38 23.70
N ASP A 266 22.08 9.70 24.74
CA ASP A 266 23.26 10.55 24.63
C ASP A 266 24.36 9.96 23.72
N GLU A 267 24.59 8.65 23.84
CA GLU A 267 25.52 7.88 23.00
C GLU A 267 25.03 7.87 21.54
N LEU A 268 23.79 7.44 21.33
CA LEU A 268 23.21 7.27 20.00
C LEU A 268 23.02 8.60 19.28
N GLN A 269 22.72 9.69 19.97
CA GLN A 269 22.57 11.01 19.35
C GLN A 269 23.85 11.46 18.64
N THR A 270 24.99 11.29 19.30
CA THR A 270 26.28 11.71 18.74
C THR A 270 26.69 10.79 17.60
N SER A 271 26.54 9.48 17.78
CA SER A 271 26.82 8.48 16.74
C SER A 271 25.93 8.66 15.52
N TYR A 272 24.62 8.87 15.71
CA TYR A 272 23.66 9.01 14.61
C TYR A 272 23.83 10.34 13.89
N ALA A 273 24.14 11.44 14.58
CA ALA A 273 24.42 12.71 13.92
C ALA A 273 25.68 12.62 13.03
N ALA A 274 26.74 11.95 13.51
CA ALA A 274 27.94 11.71 12.72
C ALA A 274 27.65 10.83 11.50
N GLN A 275 26.90 9.75 11.68
CA GLN A 275 26.51 8.91 10.55
C GLN A 275 25.64 9.64 9.53
N LEU A 276 24.65 10.42 9.97
CA LEU A 276 23.81 11.21 9.07
C LEU A 276 24.62 12.25 8.29
N HIS A 277 25.76 12.70 8.84
CA HIS A 277 26.70 13.54 8.11
C HIS A 277 27.40 12.77 6.99
N ASP A 278 27.87 11.55 7.25
CA ASP A 278 28.46 10.68 6.22
C ASP A 278 27.43 10.30 5.16
N ASP A 279 26.20 10.00 5.56
CA ASP A 279 25.08 9.73 4.64
C ASP A 279 24.77 10.94 3.75
N ALA A 280 24.90 12.16 4.30
CA ALA A 280 24.73 13.39 3.54
C ALA A 280 25.84 13.61 2.50
N LEU A 281 27.07 13.19 2.80
CA LEU A 281 28.17 13.22 1.84
C LEU A 281 27.93 12.22 0.71
N ALA A 282 27.55 10.98 1.05
CA ALA A 282 27.24 9.93 0.07
C ALA A 282 26.08 10.33 -0.85
N MET A 283 25.00 10.87 -0.27
CA MET A 283 23.88 11.41 -1.06
C MET A 283 24.29 12.64 -1.87
N GLY A 284 25.21 13.46 -1.36
CA GLY A 284 25.71 14.63 -2.08
C GLY A 284 26.47 14.28 -3.35
N ASP A 285 27.29 13.23 -3.29
CA ASP A 285 27.96 12.68 -4.46
C ASP A 285 26.97 12.08 -5.46
N ALA A 286 25.93 11.41 -4.97
CA ALA A 286 24.90 10.78 -5.81
C ALA A 286 23.96 11.80 -6.48
N LEU A 287 23.65 12.90 -5.79
CA LEU A 287 22.78 13.98 -6.26
C LEU A 287 23.52 15.13 -6.95
N ASP A 288 24.86 15.10 -6.96
CA ASP A 288 25.73 16.20 -7.42
C ASP A 288 25.41 17.53 -6.71
N TYR A 289 25.20 17.45 -5.39
CA TYR A 289 24.80 18.61 -4.59
C TYR A 289 25.32 18.53 -3.15
N SER A 290 26.06 19.55 -2.71
CA SER A 290 26.72 19.53 -1.39
C SER A 290 25.86 20.07 -0.24
N GLU A 291 24.82 20.85 -0.53
CA GLU A 291 23.94 21.40 0.50
C GLU A 291 22.66 20.58 0.64
N MET A 292 22.54 19.86 1.75
CA MET A 292 21.31 19.14 2.11
C MET A 292 21.10 19.10 3.63
N ASN A 293 19.93 18.64 4.04
CA ASN A 293 19.65 18.32 5.44
C ASN A 293 19.07 16.91 5.55
N VAL A 294 19.91 15.96 5.97
CA VAL A 294 19.52 14.59 6.29
C VAL A 294 19.06 14.54 7.75
N THR A 295 17.88 13.98 7.96
CA THR A 295 17.21 13.86 9.25
C THR A 295 16.61 12.47 9.40
N LEU A 296 16.90 11.82 10.54
CA LEU A 296 16.26 10.58 10.96
C LEU A 296 15.06 10.89 11.85
N TRP A 297 13.94 10.26 11.54
CA TRP A 297 12.72 10.31 12.31
C TRP A 297 12.40 8.92 12.87
N LEU A 298 11.99 8.84 14.13
CA LEU A 298 11.71 7.58 14.83
C LEU A 298 10.28 7.57 15.37
N ALA A 299 9.53 6.48 15.14
CA ALA A 299 8.20 6.31 15.69
C ALA A 299 8.26 6.05 17.20
N ASP A 300 7.36 6.67 17.96
CA ASP A 300 7.34 6.58 19.42
C ASP A 300 6.50 5.41 19.98
N GLY A 301 5.92 4.61 19.08
CA GLY A 301 4.97 3.55 19.43
C GLY A 301 3.61 4.05 19.94
N ARG A 302 3.34 5.36 19.87
CA ARG A 302 2.09 5.99 20.34
C ARG A 302 1.43 6.84 19.25
N GLY A 303 1.75 6.57 17.98
CA GLY A 303 1.19 7.24 16.83
C GLY A 303 1.84 8.59 16.50
N LYS A 304 3.02 8.87 17.07
CA LYS A 304 3.80 10.06 16.72
C LYS A 304 5.16 9.67 16.17
N LEU A 305 5.73 10.61 15.43
CA LEU A 305 7.06 10.52 14.86
C LEU A 305 7.93 11.63 15.46
N ALA A 306 9.06 11.26 16.06
CA ALA A 306 10.02 12.20 16.63
C ALA A 306 11.13 12.51 15.62
N ARG A 307 11.52 13.79 15.51
CA ARG A 307 12.75 14.18 14.84
C ARG A 307 13.94 13.74 15.67
N TRP A 308 14.33 12.47 15.52
CA TRP A 308 15.30 11.80 16.39
C TRP A 308 16.69 12.40 16.26
N ALA A 309 17.27 12.42 15.05
CA ALA A 309 18.62 12.92 14.82
C ALA A 309 18.69 13.72 13.51
N SER A 310 19.69 14.58 13.38
CA SER A 310 19.95 15.32 12.13
C SER A 310 21.44 15.53 11.98
N GLN A 311 21.93 15.58 10.74
CA GLN A 311 23.38 15.68 10.45
C GLN A 311 24.06 16.93 11.08
N ASP A 312 23.29 17.99 11.36
CA ASP A 312 23.81 19.32 11.71
C ASP A 312 23.70 19.67 13.21
N ARG A 313 23.12 18.77 14.02
CA ARG A 313 22.87 19.05 15.44
C ARG A 313 22.76 17.76 16.26
N VAL A 314 23.22 17.86 17.51
CA VAL A 314 23.05 16.83 18.54
C VAL A 314 22.02 17.34 19.55
N GLN A 315 20.96 16.56 19.79
CA GLN A 315 19.95 16.89 20.79
C GLN A 315 20.43 16.48 22.18
N ARG A 316 20.04 17.24 23.22
CA ARG A 316 20.50 17.02 24.61
C ARG A 316 19.55 16.22 25.49
N SER A 317 18.31 16.01 25.04
CA SER A 317 17.30 15.26 25.77
C SER A 317 16.22 14.74 24.83
N VAL A 318 15.68 13.56 25.15
CA VAL A 318 14.51 12.96 24.48
C VAL A 318 13.28 13.88 24.58
N ASP A 319 13.09 14.57 25.71
CA ASP A 319 11.95 15.47 25.92
C ASP A 319 12.01 16.73 25.03
N GLY A 320 13.20 17.04 24.51
CA GLY A 320 13.41 18.17 23.59
C GLY A 320 13.12 17.84 22.13
N LEU A 321 12.81 16.59 21.80
CA LEU A 321 12.57 16.18 20.42
C LEU A 321 11.26 16.75 19.89
N ARG A 322 11.27 17.21 18.63
CA ARG A 322 10.05 17.64 17.94
C ARG A 322 9.24 16.40 17.56
N LEU A 323 8.03 16.29 18.11
CA LEU A 323 7.06 15.28 17.75
C LEU A 323 6.09 15.82 16.70
N ILE A 324 5.70 14.96 15.75
CA ILE A 324 4.64 15.21 14.78
C ILE A 324 3.68 14.02 14.74
N GLU A 325 2.45 14.27 14.30
CA GLU A 325 1.50 13.19 14.01
C GLU A 325 1.89 12.50 12.70
N SER A 326 1.79 11.17 12.66
CA SER A 326 1.82 10.39 11.42
C SER A 326 0.45 10.33 10.76
N GLY A 327 0.42 9.91 9.49
CA GLY A 327 -0.80 9.72 8.71
C GLY A 327 -0.68 10.32 7.32
N HIS A 328 -1.53 9.88 6.38
CA HIS A 328 -1.57 10.43 5.01
C HIS A 328 -1.84 11.95 4.98
N ASP A 329 -2.54 12.48 5.98
CA ASP A 329 -2.83 13.91 6.16
C ASP A 329 -1.81 14.64 7.05
N SER A 330 -0.67 14.01 7.35
CA SER A 330 0.39 14.66 8.11
C SER A 330 0.90 15.91 7.37
N PRO A 331 1.10 17.04 8.07
CA PRO A 331 1.59 18.27 7.46
C PRO A 331 3.06 18.17 7.02
N LEU A 332 3.82 17.18 7.53
CA LEU A 332 5.19 16.94 7.09
C LEU A 332 5.27 15.63 6.30
N ILE A 333 6.05 15.67 5.22
CA ILE A 333 6.30 14.52 4.35
C ILE A 333 6.79 13.29 5.11
N ALA A 334 7.57 13.46 6.20
CA ALA A 334 8.04 12.34 7.00
C ALA A 334 6.88 11.55 7.66
N GLY A 335 5.85 12.24 8.14
CA GLY A 335 4.66 11.58 8.69
C GLY A 335 3.81 10.89 7.63
N ARG A 336 3.76 11.47 6.41
CA ARG A 336 3.10 10.84 5.24
C ARG A 336 3.87 9.62 4.74
N THR A 337 5.19 9.69 4.71
CA THR A 337 6.09 8.59 4.29
C THR A 337 5.95 7.38 5.20
N LEU A 338 5.90 7.60 6.53
CA LEU A 338 5.64 6.54 7.49
C LEU A 338 4.27 5.86 7.22
N ALA A 339 3.26 6.67 6.91
CA ALA A 339 1.89 6.21 6.69
C ALA A 339 1.66 5.54 5.33
N SER A 340 2.37 5.96 4.28
CA SER A 340 2.25 5.34 2.96
C SER A 340 3.12 4.09 2.80
N ASP A 341 4.10 3.90 3.68
CA ASP A 341 5.14 2.86 3.56
C ASP A 341 5.83 2.89 2.19
N SER A 342 6.04 4.11 1.67
CA SER A 342 6.59 4.34 0.34
C SER A 342 7.48 5.58 0.29
N LEU A 343 8.43 5.59 -0.63
CA LEU A 343 9.27 6.75 -0.89
C LEU A 343 8.41 7.90 -1.44
N LEU A 344 8.53 9.08 -0.81
CA LEU A 344 7.89 10.31 -1.26
C LEU A 344 8.96 11.32 -1.68
N PHE A 345 8.79 11.92 -2.85
CA PHE A 345 9.67 12.99 -3.33
C PHE A 345 8.82 14.14 -3.87
N GLU A 346 8.73 15.22 -3.09
CA GLU A 346 7.79 16.31 -3.34
C GLU A 346 8.45 17.67 -3.21
N ASP A 347 7.96 18.64 -3.98
CA ASP A 347 8.25 20.05 -3.77
C ASP A 347 7.52 20.55 -2.51
N ILE A 348 8.14 21.48 -1.80
CA ILE A 348 7.55 22.09 -0.61
C ILE A 348 6.72 23.31 -1.04
N ASP A 349 5.40 23.26 -0.85
CA ASP A 349 4.53 24.40 -1.09
C ASP A 349 4.84 25.55 -0.11
N GLY A 350 5.43 26.64 -0.61
CA GLY A 350 5.68 27.82 0.21
C GLY A 350 6.49 28.94 -0.46
N GLY A 351 5.79 30.03 -0.79
CA GLY A 351 6.42 31.34 -1.01
C GLY A 351 7.09 31.84 0.27
N GLY A 352 8.42 31.81 0.30
CA GLY A 352 9.25 32.28 1.42
C GLY A 352 10.73 31.93 1.21
N THR A 353 11.62 32.54 2.00
CA THR A 353 13.09 32.36 1.97
C THR A 353 13.56 31.00 2.53
N HIS A 354 12.84 29.92 2.25
CA HIS A 354 13.23 28.58 2.68
C HIS A 354 14.44 28.10 1.90
N ARG A 355 15.47 27.63 2.62
CA ARG A 355 16.69 27.04 2.05
C ARG A 355 16.39 25.79 1.21
N TRP A 356 15.32 25.08 1.54
CA TRP A 356 14.90 23.83 0.91
C TRP A 356 13.67 24.07 0.04
N ARG A 357 13.67 23.50 -1.17
CA ARG A 357 12.59 23.58 -2.16
C ARG A 357 11.89 22.25 -2.38
N SER A 358 12.58 21.13 -2.16
CA SER A 358 11.99 19.80 -2.21
C SER A 358 12.47 18.96 -1.04
N VAL A 359 11.75 17.86 -0.77
CA VAL A 359 12.14 16.85 0.22
C VAL A 359 12.00 15.47 -0.38
N LEU A 360 13.08 14.69 -0.28
CA LEU A 360 13.11 13.26 -0.54
C LEU A 360 12.98 12.53 0.79
N SER A 361 12.03 11.61 0.91
CA SER A 361 11.69 10.95 2.17
C SER A 361 11.47 9.46 1.94
N SER A 362 12.15 8.61 2.70
CA SER A 362 12.13 7.15 2.54
C SER A 362 11.75 6.46 3.85
N PRO A 363 10.81 5.49 3.83
CA PRO A 363 10.51 4.67 5.01
C PRO A 363 11.72 3.79 5.34
N ILE A 364 11.89 3.48 6.62
CA ILE A 364 12.90 2.56 7.12
C ILE A 364 12.16 1.38 7.80
N PRO A 365 11.96 0.26 7.07
CA PRO A 365 11.45 -0.97 7.67
C PRO A 365 12.48 -1.50 8.65
N VAL A 366 12.08 -1.83 9.88
CA VAL A 366 12.97 -2.40 10.89
C VAL A 366 12.69 -3.89 11.03
N PRO A 367 13.63 -4.78 10.66
CA PRO A 367 13.45 -6.22 10.78
C PRO A 367 13.41 -6.63 12.25
N HIS A 368 12.62 -7.66 12.53
CA HIS A 368 12.57 -8.32 13.83
C HIS A 368 13.03 -9.78 13.65
N PRO A 369 13.75 -10.39 14.62
CA PRO A 369 14.33 -11.73 14.44
C PRO A 369 13.30 -12.83 14.10
N ARG A 370 12.05 -12.65 14.56
CA ARG A 370 10.97 -13.66 14.45
C ARG A 370 9.70 -13.20 13.75
N TRP A 371 9.51 -11.89 13.59
CA TRP A 371 8.20 -11.33 13.22
C TRP A 371 8.35 -10.46 11.96
N PRO A 372 7.30 -10.31 11.15
CA PRO A 372 7.36 -9.54 9.91
C PRO A 372 7.94 -8.13 10.15
N PRO A 373 8.80 -7.62 9.27
CA PRO A 373 9.29 -6.25 9.39
C PRO A 373 8.12 -5.26 9.33
N PHE A 374 8.31 -4.10 9.96
CA PHE A 374 7.38 -2.98 9.88
C PHE A 374 8.16 -1.67 9.86
N THR A 375 7.59 -0.64 9.26
CA THR A 375 8.23 0.67 9.19
C THR A 375 8.11 1.39 10.52
N SER A 376 9.27 1.61 11.16
CA SER A 376 9.36 2.26 12.47
C SER A 376 10.13 3.58 12.44
N ALA A 377 10.71 3.93 11.29
CA ALA A 377 11.49 5.15 11.12
C ALA A 377 11.38 5.68 9.70
N VAL A 378 11.80 6.93 9.51
CA VAL A 378 11.83 7.60 8.21
C VAL A 378 13.13 8.40 8.08
N LEU A 379 13.78 8.33 6.92
CA LEU A 379 14.88 9.20 6.55
C LEU A 379 14.34 10.30 5.64
N SER A 380 14.56 11.57 5.98
CA SER A 380 14.20 12.70 5.12
C SER A 380 15.42 13.54 4.75
N ILE A 381 15.49 13.96 3.49
CA ILE A 381 16.56 14.76 2.91
C ILE A 381 15.95 16.04 2.34
N GLY A 382 16.23 17.17 2.98
CA GLY A 382 15.88 18.49 2.44
C GLY A 382 16.83 18.89 1.32
N LEU A 383 16.28 19.23 0.15
CA LEU A 383 17.01 19.56 -1.06
C LEU A 383 16.69 21.00 -1.53
N PRO A 384 17.66 21.74 -2.07
CA PRO A 384 17.49 23.17 -2.39
C PRO A 384 16.89 23.45 -3.77
N GLN A 385 16.78 22.45 -4.65
CA GLN A 385 16.15 22.59 -5.96
C GLN A 385 14.80 21.85 -6.02
N PRO A 386 13.94 22.13 -7.01
CA PRO A 386 12.72 21.36 -7.23
C PRO A 386 13.00 19.90 -7.64
N VAL A 387 12.03 19.01 -7.40
CA VAL A 387 12.11 17.56 -7.70
C VAL A 387 12.61 17.28 -9.12
N GLU A 388 12.07 18.02 -10.08
CA GLU A 388 12.35 17.90 -11.53
C GLU A 388 13.85 17.95 -11.86
N THR A 389 14.63 18.67 -11.04
CA THR A 389 16.08 18.81 -11.21
C THR A 389 16.81 17.48 -10.95
N TYR A 390 16.27 16.65 -10.06
CA TYR A 390 16.90 15.41 -9.60
C TYR A 390 16.39 14.17 -10.31
N VAL A 391 15.27 14.26 -11.04
CA VAL A 391 14.68 13.16 -11.83
C VAL A 391 15.69 12.52 -12.81
N PRO A 392 16.51 13.29 -13.57
CA PRO A 392 17.48 12.69 -14.50
C PRO A 392 18.52 11.79 -13.82
N ALA A 393 18.77 11.99 -12.53
CA ALA A 393 19.75 11.24 -11.73
C ALA A 393 19.13 10.13 -10.87
N VAL A 394 17.83 9.82 -11.02
CA VAL A 394 17.08 8.84 -10.21
C VAL A 394 17.85 7.55 -9.99
N ARG A 395 18.34 6.92 -11.06
CA ARG A 395 19.06 5.64 -10.94
C ARG A 395 20.30 5.70 -10.07
N ARG A 396 20.97 6.85 -10.01
CA ARG A 396 22.20 7.02 -9.22
C ARG A 396 21.85 7.20 -7.75
N TRP A 397 20.99 8.16 -7.44
CA TRP A 397 20.65 8.46 -6.05
C TRP A 397 19.73 7.41 -5.43
N SER A 398 18.91 6.69 -6.20
CA SER A 398 18.04 5.64 -5.65
C SER A 398 18.83 4.47 -5.10
N ALA A 399 19.93 4.08 -5.76
CA ALA A 399 20.83 3.04 -5.27
C ALA A 399 21.49 3.46 -3.96
N SER A 400 22.08 4.66 -3.90
CA SER A 400 22.69 5.19 -2.68
C SER A 400 21.68 5.34 -1.53
N LEU A 401 20.46 5.81 -1.83
CA LEU A 401 19.41 5.92 -0.82
C LEU A 401 19.02 4.54 -0.27
N THR A 402 18.92 3.53 -1.13
CA THR A 402 18.60 2.15 -0.73
C THR A 402 19.67 1.61 0.23
N GLU A 403 20.95 1.74 -0.13
CA GLU A 403 22.07 1.32 0.74
C GLU A 403 22.04 2.01 2.11
N ILE A 404 21.75 3.32 2.14
CA ILE A 404 21.64 4.08 3.39
C ILE A 404 20.43 3.60 4.22
N VAL A 405 19.27 3.40 3.59
CA VAL A 405 18.06 2.92 4.27
C VAL A 405 18.27 1.52 4.85
N ASP A 406 18.93 0.61 4.12
CA ASP A 406 19.24 -0.75 4.59
C ASP A 406 20.23 -0.73 5.76
N ALA A 407 21.24 0.15 5.71
CA ALA A 407 22.17 0.34 6.81
C ALA A 407 21.46 0.89 8.07
N TRP A 408 20.54 1.84 7.92
CA TRP A 408 19.72 2.33 9.03
C TRP A 408 18.76 1.27 9.55
N SER A 409 18.11 0.51 8.67
CA SER A 409 17.23 -0.61 9.02
C SER A 409 17.95 -1.59 9.95
N THR A 410 19.15 -2.01 9.55
CA THR A 410 20.01 -2.90 10.34
C THR A 410 20.42 -2.25 11.67
N ARG A 411 20.88 -0.99 11.65
CA ARG A 411 21.33 -0.28 12.85
C ARG A 411 20.22 -0.14 13.90
N LEU A 412 19.01 0.21 13.47
CA LEU A 412 17.84 0.34 14.35
C LEU A 412 17.44 -1.02 14.92
N SER A 413 17.46 -2.07 14.09
CA SER A 413 17.13 -3.43 14.50
C SER A 413 18.12 -3.96 15.55
N VAL A 414 19.43 -3.86 15.28
CA VAL A 414 20.48 -4.32 16.22
C VAL A 414 20.41 -3.58 17.54
N THR A 415 20.15 -2.28 17.51
CA THR A 415 19.99 -1.46 18.71
C THR A 415 18.78 -1.89 19.55
N ALA A 416 17.70 -2.32 18.93
CA ALA A 416 16.45 -2.67 19.60
C ALA A 416 16.38 -4.13 20.04
N PHE A 417 16.88 -5.05 19.22
CA PHE A 417 16.65 -6.49 19.33
C PHE A 417 17.94 -7.33 19.45
N GLY A 418 19.12 -6.72 19.33
CA GLY A 418 20.41 -7.41 19.33
C GLY A 418 20.88 -7.85 17.95
N GLU A 419 22.08 -8.44 17.87
CA GLU A 419 22.59 -9.04 16.63
C GLU A 419 21.75 -10.26 16.25
N HIS A 420 21.42 -10.39 14.96
CA HIS A 420 20.77 -11.59 14.43
C HIS A 420 21.87 -12.62 14.15
N ASP A 421 21.81 -13.79 14.80
CA ASP A 421 22.58 -14.95 14.34
C ASP A 421 21.97 -15.40 13.01
N GLU A 422 22.68 -15.19 11.90
CA GLU A 422 22.29 -15.61 10.53
C GLU A 422 22.15 -17.14 10.38
#